data_AF-A0A9P8I8H2-F1
#
_entry.id   AF-A0A9P8I8H2-F1
#
_cell.length_a   1.000
_cell.length_b   1.000
_cell.length_c   1.000
_cell.angle_alpha   90.00
_cell.angle_beta   90.00
_cell.angle_gamma   90.00
#
_symmetry.space_group_name_H-M   'P 1'
#
loop_
_entity.id
_entity.type
_entity.pdbx_description
1 polymer ?
#
loop_
_entity_poly.entity_id
_entity_poly.type
_entity_poly.pdbx_seq_one_letter_code
_entity_poly.pdbx_strand_id
1 'polypeptide(L)'
;MGSSPPNSLLLRQANVTFNSQVVSGNLLDTPARRYAKNLTHTSEQLAAQVAILRKENKDQKAILYKRRKQSGKRAVVKGHFMLSTAEIRDNIQEMEKETVRKKATQPTTRKRKRQETPPEDEEEYMESSSDSNLSDMSDCIVVTQC
;
A
#
# COMPACT_ATOMS: atom_id res chain seq x y z
N MET A 1 19.50 -12.89 21.03
CA MET A 1 18.08 -12.92 21.44
C MET A 1 17.24 -12.50 20.23
N GLY A 2 16.59 -13.46 19.56
CA GLY A 2 15.96 -13.24 18.26
C GLY A 2 14.78 -12.28 18.36
N SER A 3 14.92 -11.11 17.70
CA SER A 3 14.03 -9.95 17.76
C SER A 3 12.79 -10.11 16.86
N SER A 4 12.05 -11.21 17.03
CA SER A 4 10.70 -11.27 16.47
C SER A 4 9.79 -10.34 17.28
N PRO A 5 8.96 -9.50 16.63
CA PRO A 5 8.05 -8.61 17.34
C PRO A 5 7.18 -9.43 18.30
N PRO A 6 6.98 -8.96 19.55
CA PRO A 6 6.11 -9.65 20.50
C PRO A 6 4.73 -9.83 19.89
N ASN A 7 4.12 -10.99 20.16
CA ASN A 7 2.73 -11.25 19.79
C ASN A 7 1.84 -10.13 20.36
N SER A 8 0.93 -9.58 19.55
CA SER A 8 0.12 -8.40 19.93
C SER A 8 -0.69 -8.62 21.21
N LEU A 9 -1.17 -9.85 21.43
CA LEU A 9 -1.91 -10.21 22.64
C LEU A 9 -1.00 -10.21 23.88
N LEU A 10 0.22 -10.72 23.71
CA LEU A 10 1.22 -10.78 24.78
C LEU A 10 1.72 -9.38 25.13
N LEU A 11 1.95 -8.53 24.12
CA LEU A 11 2.31 -7.11 24.32
C LEU A 11 1.23 -6.38 25.13
N ARG A 12 -0.04 -6.52 24.74
CA ARG A 12 -1.16 -5.92 25.47
C ARG A 12 -1.24 -6.42 26.91
N GLN A 13 -1.10 -7.73 27.12
CA GLN A 13 -1.12 -8.32 28.47
C GLN A 13 0.02 -7.78 29.33
N ALA A 14 1.24 -7.73 28.79
CA ALA A 14 2.41 -7.19 29.48
C ALA A 14 2.23 -5.71 29.84
N ASN A 15 1.71 -4.89 28.92
CA ASN A 15 1.43 -3.48 29.16
C ASN A 15 0.35 -3.26 30.22
N VAL A 16 -0.70 -4.09 30.26
CA VAL A 16 -1.73 -4.04 31.30
C VAL A 16 -1.13 -4.34 32.67
N THR A 17 -0.34 -5.40 32.79
CA THR A 17 0.35 -5.76 34.05
C THR A 17 1.36 -4.70 34.46
N PHE A 18 2.11 -4.13 33.52
CA PHE A 18 3.05 -3.04 33.81
C PHE A 18 2.32 -1.79 34.31
N ASN A 19 1.26 -1.38 33.60
CA ASN A 19 0.49 -0.20 33.99
C ASN A 19 -0.19 -0.36 35.35
N SER A 20 -0.64 -1.57 35.71
CA SER A 20 -1.22 -1.81 37.04
C SER A 20 -0.16 -1.69 38.15
N GLN A 21 1.06 -2.19 37.92
CA GLN A 21 2.19 -2.05 38.84
C GLN A 21 2.66 -0.59 38.98
N VAL A 22 2.69 0.17 37.88
CA VAL A 22 3.06 1.60 37.89
C VAL A 22 2.04 2.44 38.66
N VAL A 23 0.76 2.06 38.62
CA VAL A 23 -0.30 2.75 39.37
C VAL A 23 -0.29 2.37 40.85
N SER A 24 -0.05 1.10 41.20
CA SER A 24 0.00 0.65 42.59
C SER A 24 1.29 1.04 43.32
N GLY A 25 2.37 1.26 42.57
CA GLY A 25 3.66 1.70 43.11
C GLY A 25 3.64 3.17 43.55
N ASN A 26 3.94 3.42 44.82
CA ASN A 26 4.24 4.76 45.34
C ASN A 26 5.68 5.21 45.06
N LEU A 27 6.46 4.42 44.32
CA LEU A 27 7.87 4.70 44.03
C LEU A 27 8.09 5.77 42.96
N LEU A 28 7.12 5.99 42.08
CA LEU A 28 7.24 6.91 40.96
C LEU A 28 6.39 8.15 41.18
N ASP A 29 6.99 9.32 40.94
CA ASP A 29 6.28 10.57 40.96
C ASP A 29 5.25 10.65 39.80
N THR A 30 4.27 11.54 39.93
CA THR A 30 3.13 11.66 39.02
C THR A 30 3.52 11.87 37.55
N PRO A 31 4.53 12.71 37.21
CA PRO A 31 4.98 12.86 35.83
C PRO A 31 5.56 11.56 35.24
N ALA A 32 6.35 10.81 36.03
CA ALA A 32 6.96 9.56 35.60
C ALA A 32 5.91 8.48 35.32
N ARG A 33 4.86 8.39 36.17
CA ARG A 33 3.72 7.49 35.94
C ARG A 33 2.95 7.82 34.67
N ARG A 34 2.75 9.11 34.39
CA ARG A 34 2.09 9.57 33.15
C ARG A 34 2.94 9.21 31.93
N TYR A 35 4.25 9.42 32.00
CA TYR A 35 5.15 9.05 30.91
C TYR A 35 5.15 7.54 30.65
N ALA A 36 5.20 6.71 31.69
CA ALA A 36 5.12 5.26 31.56
C ALA A 36 3.83 4.79 30.86
N LYS A 37 2.68 5.38 31.23
CA LYS A 37 1.40 5.12 30.54
C LYS A 37 1.45 5.54 29.07
N ASN A 38 1.97 6.73 28.77
CA ASN A 38 2.13 7.20 27.39
C ASN A 38 3.03 6.26 26.57
N LEU A 39 4.10 5.74 27.17
CA LEU A 39 5.02 4.82 26.51
C LEU A 39 4.34 3.48 26.17
N THR A 40 3.55 2.90 27.07
CA THR A 40 2.77 1.70 26.75
C THR A 40 1.74 1.97 25.64
N HIS A 41 1.00 3.07 25.72
CA HIS A 41 0.00 3.42 24.71
C HIS A 41 0.62 3.61 23.32
N THR A 42 1.73 4.36 23.24
CA THR A 42 2.45 4.55 21.97
C THR A 42 3.02 3.24 21.43
N SER A 43 3.49 2.34 22.28
CA SER A 43 3.95 1.01 21.86
C SER A 43 2.85 0.17 21.22
N GLU A 44 1.63 0.21 21.77
CA GLU A 44 0.47 -0.50 21.21
C GLU A 44 0.00 0.11 19.90
N GLN A 45 -0.03 1.45 19.82
CA GLN A 45 -0.35 2.15 18.58
C GLN A 45 0.63 1.80 17.46
N LEU A 46 1.94 1.81 17.75
CA LEU A 46 2.97 1.40 16.80
C LEU A 46 2.78 -0.05 16.36
N ALA A 47 2.52 -0.97 17.29
CA ALA A 47 2.28 -2.37 16.97
C ALA A 47 1.06 -2.55 16.04
N ALA A 48 -0.03 -1.81 16.29
CA ALA A 48 -1.22 -1.82 15.46
C ALA A 48 -0.94 -1.25 14.05
N GLN A 49 -0.26 -0.10 13.96
CA GLN A 49 0.13 0.49 12.68
C GLN A 49 1.00 -0.46 11.85
N VAL A 50 2.00 -1.10 12.48
CA VAL A 50 2.85 -2.09 11.81
C VAL A 50 2.04 -3.28 11.31
N ALA A 51 1.04 -3.75 12.06
CA ALA A 51 0.17 -4.84 11.63
C ALA A 51 -0.67 -4.45 10.39
N ILE A 52 -1.23 -3.25 10.38
CA ILE A 52 -2.00 -2.70 9.25
C ILE A 52 -1.11 -2.59 8.02
N LEU A 53 0.04 -1.92 8.14
CA LEU A 53 0.97 -1.73 7.03
C LEU A 53 1.48 -3.05 6.45
N ARG A 54 1.75 -4.06 7.28
CA ARG A 54 2.13 -5.39 6.81
C ARG A 54 1.02 -6.06 5.99
N LYS A 55 -0.23 -5.90 6.41
CA LYS A 55 -1.39 -6.42 5.68
C LYS A 55 -1.54 -5.72 4.33
N GLU A 56 -1.53 -4.38 4.32
CA GLU A 56 -1.62 -3.59 3.10
C GLU A 56 -0.50 -3.93 2.12
N ASN A 57 0.74 -4.04 2.61
CA ASN A 57 1.88 -4.41 1.78
C ASN A 57 1.72 -5.81 1.17
N LYS A 58 1.19 -6.76 1.94
CA LYS A 58 0.89 -8.12 1.44
C LYS A 58 -0.19 -8.08 0.35
N ASP A 59 -1.24 -7.30 0.56
CA ASP A 59 -2.35 -7.17 -0.40
C ASP A 59 -1.89 -6.47 -1.70
N GLN A 60 -1.13 -5.39 -1.58
CA GLN A 60 -0.51 -4.70 -2.71
C GLN A 60 0.43 -5.63 -3.49
N LYS A 61 1.30 -6.38 -2.80
CA LYS A 61 2.18 -7.37 -3.44
C LYS A 61 1.38 -8.47 -4.13
N ALA A 62 0.26 -8.92 -3.57
CA ALA A 62 -0.59 -9.91 -4.21
C ALA A 62 -1.24 -9.37 -5.50
N ILE A 63 -1.68 -8.11 -5.51
CA ILE A 63 -2.22 -7.44 -6.70
C ILE A 63 -1.13 -7.28 -7.76
N LEU A 64 0.04 -6.77 -7.38
CA LEU A 64 1.18 -6.62 -8.28
C LEU A 64 1.64 -7.95 -8.84
N TYR A 65 1.68 -9.00 -8.02
CA TYR A 65 2.01 -10.35 -8.48
C TYR A 65 1.01 -10.85 -9.53
N LYS A 66 -0.30 -10.67 -9.28
CA LYS A 66 -1.35 -11.03 -10.25
C LYS A 66 -1.24 -10.23 -11.55
N ARG A 67 -0.92 -8.93 -11.49
CA ARG A 67 -0.72 -8.06 -12.67
C ARG A 67 0.58 -8.37 -13.41
N ARG A 68 1.66 -8.66 -12.66
CA ARG A 68 3.00 -8.98 -13.19
C ARG A 68 3.06 -10.38 -13.78
N LYS A 69 2.18 -11.30 -13.38
CA LYS A 69 2.02 -12.62 -14.00
C LYS A 69 1.63 -12.42 -15.47
N GLN A 70 2.65 -12.28 -16.31
CA GLN A 70 2.50 -12.25 -17.76
C GLN A 70 1.91 -13.60 -18.12
N SER A 71 0.69 -13.58 -18.66
CA SER A 71 -0.01 -14.77 -19.12
C SER A 71 -0.56 -14.49 -20.50
N GLY A 72 -0.80 -15.55 -21.28
CA GLY A 72 -1.18 -15.42 -22.68
C GLY A 72 -0.05 -14.85 -23.54
N LYS A 73 -0.44 -14.09 -24.56
CA LYS A 73 0.47 -13.58 -25.61
C LYS A 73 1.65 -12.78 -25.07
N ARG A 74 1.46 -11.99 -24.01
CA ARG A 74 2.54 -11.18 -23.41
C ARG A 74 3.65 -12.02 -22.78
N ALA A 75 3.35 -13.24 -22.31
CA ALA A 75 4.38 -14.15 -21.80
C ALA A 75 5.26 -14.67 -22.94
N VAL A 76 4.65 -14.99 -24.08
CA VAL A 76 5.35 -15.48 -25.28
C VAL A 76 6.25 -14.40 -25.88
N VAL A 77 5.77 -13.16 -25.94
CA VAL A 77 6.51 -12.06 -26.59
C VAL A 77 7.61 -11.48 -25.68
N LYS A 78 7.46 -11.55 -24.35
CA LYS A 78 8.42 -10.93 -23.42
C LYS A 78 9.78 -11.64 -23.47
N GLY A 79 10.85 -10.87 -23.68
CA GLY A 79 12.22 -11.39 -23.72
C GLY A 79 12.69 -11.86 -25.09
N HIS A 80 11.80 -11.87 -26.09
CA HIS A 80 12.16 -12.13 -27.48
C HIS A 80 12.42 -10.83 -28.23
N PHE A 81 13.46 -10.81 -29.06
CA PHE A 81 13.75 -9.68 -29.96
C PHE A 81 12.65 -9.61 -31.03
N MET A 82 12.15 -8.40 -31.36
CA MET A 82 11.01 -8.19 -32.27
C MET A 82 11.30 -8.45 -33.76
N LEU A 83 12.23 -9.35 -34.08
CA LEU A 83 12.29 -9.99 -35.39
C LEU A 83 11.34 -11.18 -35.30
N SER A 84 10.15 -11.04 -35.87
CA SER A 84 9.06 -12.02 -35.85
C SER A 84 9.54 -13.39 -36.36
N THR A 85 9.99 -14.27 -35.45
CA THR A 85 10.31 -15.66 -35.77
C THR A 85 9.02 -16.47 -35.89
N ALA A 86 9.00 -17.47 -36.78
CA ALA A 86 7.82 -18.33 -36.98
C ALA A 86 7.36 -19.01 -35.67
N GLU A 87 8.32 -19.34 -34.81
CA GLU A 87 8.09 -19.94 -33.49
C GLU A 87 7.23 -19.05 -32.57
N ILE A 88 7.47 -17.73 -32.55
CA ILE A 88 6.67 -16.80 -31.73
C ILE A 88 5.24 -16.72 -32.26
N ARG A 89 5.05 -16.71 -33.58
CA ARG A 89 3.73 -16.68 -34.22
C ARG A 89 2.93 -17.94 -33.88
N ASP A 90 3.53 -19.11 -34.00
CA ASP A 90 2.84 -20.39 -33.83
C ASP A 90 2.43 -20.57 -32.34
N ASN A 91 3.32 -20.20 -31.42
CA ASN A 91 3.02 -20.15 -29.98
C ASN A 91 1.88 -19.17 -29.65
N ILE A 92 1.80 -18.01 -30.31
CA ILE A 92 0.69 -17.06 -30.11
C ILE A 92 -0.64 -17.67 -30.60
N GLN A 93 -0.65 -18.33 -31.76
CA GLN A 93 -1.86 -18.97 -32.30
C GLN A 93 -2.37 -20.11 -31.42
N GLU A 94 -1.47 -20.93 -30.86
CA GLU A 94 -1.86 -21.99 -29.94
C GLU A 94 -2.47 -21.42 -28.66
N MET A 95 -1.84 -20.39 -28.09
CA MET A 95 -2.37 -19.69 -26.93
C MET A 95 -3.73 -19.03 -27.20
N GLU A 96 -3.96 -18.49 -28.40
CA GLU A 96 -5.27 -17.97 -28.80
C GLU A 96 -6.33 -19.07 -28.81
N LYS A 97 -6.05 -20.20 -29.48
CA LYS A 97 -6.97 -21.35 -29.53
C LYS A 97 -7.33 -21.85 -28.14
N GLU A 98 -6.35 -21.93 -27.23
CA GLU A 98 -6.61 -22.28 -25.84
C GLU A 98 -7.52 -21.28 -25.13
N THR A 99 -7.29 -19.98 -25.30
CA THR A 99 -8.14 -18.96 -24.66
C THR A 99 -9.57 -18.99 -25.18
N VAL A 100 -9.77 -19.26 -26.47
CA VAL A 100 -11.10 -19.44 -27.08
C VAL A 100 -11.80 -20.67 -26.50
N ARG A 101 -11.09 -21.82 -26.41
CA ARG A 101 -11.63 -23.05 -25.80
C ARG A 101 -12.03 -22.85 -24.34
N LYS A 102 -11.19 -22.18 -23.55
CA LYS A 102 -11.45 -21.87 -22.13
C LYS A 102 -12.63 -20.90 -21.95
N LYS A 103 -12.84 -19.97 -22.89
CA LYS A 103 -14.01 -19.06 -22.88
C LYS A 103 -15.30 -19.76 -23.31
N ALA A 104 -15.23 -20.68 -24.26
CA ALA A 104 -16.40 -21.43 -24.73
C ALA A 104 -16.98 -22.38 -23.67
N THR A 105 -16.17 -22.81 -22.70
CA THR A 105 -16.57 -23.72 -21.61
C THR A 105 -17.03 -23.00 -20.34
N GLN A 106 -16.89 -21.67 -20.24
CA GLN A 106 -17.36 -20.92 -19.08
C GLN A 106 -18.80 -20.41 -19.29
N PRO A 107 -19.75 -20.69 -18.37
CA PRO A 107 -21.07 -20.10 -18.43
C PRO A 107 -20.98 -18.58 -18.22
N THR A 108 -21.50 -17.81 -19.18
CA THR A 108 -21.43 -16.34 -19.18
C THR A 108 -22.33 -15.74 -18.11
N THR A 109 -21.89 -15.74 -16.85
CA THR A 109 -22.57 -14.99 -15.79
C THR A 109 -21.95 -13.60 -15.68
N ARG A 110 -22.52 -12.63 -16.41
CA ARG A 110 -22.75 -11.22 -16.00
C ARG A 110 -23.02 -10.34 -17.22
N LYS A 111 -24.31 -10.10 -17.50
CA LYS A 111 -24.74 -8.85 -18.14
C LYS A 111 -24.53 -7.73 -17.10
N ARG A 112 -23.46 -6.95 -17.23
CA ARG A 112 -23.40 -5.64 -16.55
C ARG A 112 -24.32 -4.71 -17.34
N LYS A 113 -25.40 -4.26 -16.70
CA LYS A 113 -26.28 -3.22 -17.23
C LYS A 113 -25.42 -1.97 -17.40
N ARG A 114 -25.17 -1.58 -18.66
CA ARG A 114 -24.51 -0.33 -19.03
C ARG A 114 -25.43 0.79 -18.54
N GLN A 115 -25.01 1.56 -17.55
CA GLN A 115 -25.63 2.86 -17.29
C GLN A 115 -25.15 3.78 -18.42
N GLU A 116 -26.08 4.24 -19.24
CA GLU A 116 -25.85 5.31 -20.20
C GLU A 116 -25.73 6.61 -19.41
N THR A 117 -24.54 7.18 -19.36
CA THR A 117 -24.33 8.57 -18.96
C THR A 117 -24.71 9.45 -20.17
N PRO A 118 -25.62 10.43 -20.02
CA PRO A 118 -25.89 11.40 -21.08
C PRO A 118 -24.62 12.24 -21.38
N PRO A 119 -24.47 12.78 -22.60
CA PRO A 119 -23.43 13.76 -22.87
C PRO A 119 -23.86 15.09 -22.23
N GLU A 120 -23.13 15.54 -21.22
CA GLU A 120 -23.21 16.93 -20.76
C GLU A 120 -22.02 17.71 -21.34
N ASP A 121 -22.38 18.91 -21.79
CA ASP A 121 -21.74 19.76 -22.77
C ASP A 121 -20.33 20.28 -22.44
N GLU A 122 -19.66 20.71 -23.51
CA GLU A 122 -18.43 21.47 -23.50
C GLU A 122 -18.64 22.82 -22.78
N GLU A 123 -18.01 23.01 -21.62
CA GLU A 123 -17.67 24.35 -21.12
C GLU A 123 -16.16 24.45 -20.91
N GLU A 124 -15.56 25.24 -21.80
CA GLU A 124 -14.23 25.82 -21.74
C GLU A 124 -14.00 26.52 -20.39
N TYR A 125 -12.94 26.14 -19.65
CA TYR A 125 -12.42 26.99 -18.60
C TYR A 125 -10.90 27.11 -18.70
N MET A 126 -10.49 28.36 -18.93
CA MET A 126 -9.12 28.81 -19.12
C MET A 126 -8.16 28.31 -18.04
N GLU A 127 -6.99 27.92 -18.52
CA GLU A 127 -5.74 27.90 -17.77
C GLU A 127 -5.47 29.29 -17.17
N SER A 128 -5.43 29.38 -15.83
CA SER A 128 -4.75 30.46 -15.14
C SER A 128 -3.76 29.85 -14.16
N SER A 129 -2.52 29.78 -14.63
CA SER A 129 -1.34 29.63 -13.78
C SER A 129 -1.24 30.87 -12.89
N SER A 130 -1.31 30.68 -11.58
CA SER A 130 -0.82 31.64 -10.61
C SER A 130 0.02 30.88 -9.59
N ASP A 131 1.27 30.68 -9.98
CA ASP A 131 2.39 30.35 -9.12
C ASP A 131 2.62 31.53 -8.16
N SER A 132 2.11 31.42 -6.95
CA SER A 132 2.31 32.39 -5.87
C SER A 132 2.06 31.72 -4.53
N ASN A 133 3.03 30.90 -4.08
CA ASN A 133 3.43 30.76 -2.66
C ASN A 133 4.60 29.76 -2.48
N LEU A 134 5.63 29.86 -3.32
CA LEU A 134 6.96 29.31 -3.04
C LEU A 134 7.85 30.43 -2.45
N SER A 135 7.44 31.02 -1.33
CA SER A 135 8.21 32.07 -0.66
C SER A 135 8.04 31.98 0.86
N ASP A 136 8.51 30.87 1.44
CA ASP A 136 8.85 30.85 2.88
C ASP A 136 9.90 29.78 3.24
N MET A 137 11.02 29.77 2.49
CA MET A 137 12.23 29.07 2.92
C MET A 137 13.44 29.98 2.73
N SER A 138 13.65 30.91 3.67
CA SER A 138 14.90 31.67 3.81
C SER A 138 15.01 32.26 5.22
N ASP A 139 15.18 31.41 6.23
CA ASP A 139 15.54 31.89 7.58
C ASP A 139 17.07 31.90 7.71
N CYS A 140 17.67 33.10 7.67
CA CYS A 140 19.12 33.31 7.67
C CYS A 140 19.67 33.42 9.10
N ILE A 141 20.76 32.69 9.39
CA ILE A 141 21.49 32.77 10.65
C ILE A 141 22.32 34.07 10.67
N VAL A 142 22.05 34.95 11.64
CA VAL A 142 22.87 36.15 11.89
C VAL A 142 24.05 35.76 12.80
N VAL A 143 25.27 35.84 12.27
CA VAL A 143 26.50 35.75 13.05
C VAL A 143 26.95 37.17 13.37
N THR A 144 26.80 37.60 14.62
CA THR A 144 27.44 38.81 15.13
C THR A 144 28.92 38.51 15.41
N GLN A 145 29.82 39.21 14.75
CA GLN A 145 31.23 39.32 15.14
C GLN A 145 31.54 40.76 15.57
N CYS A 146 32.44 40.83 16.57
CA CYS A 146 32.99 41.99 17.29
C CYS A 146 32.24 42.38 18.56
#